data_AF-A0A6J4PIY7-F1
#
_entry.id   AF-A0A6J4PIY7-F1
#
_cell.length_a   1.000
_cell.length_b   1.000
_cell.length_c   1.000
_cell.angle_alpha   90.00
_cell.angle_beta   90.00
_cell.angle_gamma   90.00
#
_symmetry.space_group_name_H-M   'P 1'
#
loop_
_entity.id
_entity.type
_entity.pdbx_description
1 polymer ?
#
loop_
_entity_poly.entity_id
_entity_poly.type
_entity_poly.pdbx_seq_one_letter_code
_entity_poly.pdbx_strand_id
1 'polypeptide(L)' 'MKLSRRNATILLTIGIYMLLTWGTRVFTFLTEFRAGTLVAPGIHFSLVVIGLSIGVYLAYLGIRGRRAS' A
#
# COMPACT_ATOMS: atom_id res chain seq x y z
N MET A 1 -6.08 21.06 -6.70
CA MET A 1 -7.44 20.57 -6.39
C MET A 1 -7.60 20.52 -4.88
N LYS A 2 -8.55 21.26 -4.29
CA LYS A 2 -8.87 21.11 -2.86
C LYS A 2 -9.68 19.82 -2.70
N LEU A 3 -9.12 18.85 -1.97
CA LEU A 3 -9.81 17.62 -1.60
C LEU A 3 -10.86 17.95 -0.54
N SER A 4 -12.08 17.43 -0.67
CA SER A 4 -13.04 17.52 0.43
C SER A 4 -12.56 16.67 1.61
N ARG A 5 -12.92 17.07 2.84
CA ARG A 5 -12.57 16.31 4.06
C ARG A 5 -13.00 14.84 3.98
N ARG A 6 -14.17 14.56 3.38
CA ARG A 6 -14.67 13.19 3.14
C ARG A 6 -13.75 12.41 2.20
N ASN A 7 -13.39 12.99 1.06
CA ASN A 7 -12.52 12.32 0.08
C ASN A 7 -11.12 12.08 0.66
N ALA A 8 -10.59 13.03 1.44
CA ALA A 8 -9.31 12.88 2.11
C ALA A 8 -9.32 11.73 3.13
N THR A 9 -10.41 11.56 3.90
CA THR A 9 -10.58 10.40 4.80
C THR A 9 -10.67 9.10 4.03
N ILE A 10 -11.41 9.05 2.92
CA ILE A 10 -11.52 7.84 2.08
C ILE A 10 -10.15 7.42 1.56
N LEU A 11 -9.37 8.37 1.00
CA LEU A 11 -8.02 8.09 0.50
C LEU A 11 -7.10 7.59 1.62
N LEU A 12 -7.18 8.19 2.81
CA LEU A 12 -6.40 7.75 3.95
C LEU A 12 -6.75 6.32 4.38
N THR A 13 -8.04 6.01 4.49
CA THR A 13 -8.52 4.67 4.88
C THR A 13 -8.07 3.61 3.87
N ILE A 14 -8.23 3.87 2.57
CA ILE A 14 -7.78 2.96 1.51
C ILE A 14 -6.26 2.78 1.56
N GLY A 15 -5.51 3.88 1.72
CA GLY A 15 -4.05 3.84 1.84
C GLY A 15 -3.60 2.97 3.02
N ILE A 16 -4.19 3.14 4.20
CA ILE A 16 -3.90 2.33 5.39
C ILE A 16 -4.24 0.86 5.15
N TYR A 17 -5.42 0.56 4.62
CA TYR A 17 -5.83 -0.80 4.31
C TYR A 17 -4.86 -1.49 3.33
N MET A 18 -4.44 -0.78 2.28
CA MET A 18 -3.44 -1.29 1.34
C MET A 18 -2.10 -1.55 2.02
N LEU A 19 -1.63 -0.65 2.89
CA LEU A 19 -0.37 -0.83 3.60
C LEU A 19 -0.40 -2.05 4.53
N LEU A 20 -1.51 -2.28 5.23
CA LEU A 20 -1.67 -3.47 6.08
C LEU A 20 -1.69 -4.75 5.24
N THR A 21 -2.41 -4.75 4.12
CA THR A 21 -2.55 -5.91 3.23
C THR A 21 -1.24 -6.25 2.51
N TRP A 22 -0.59 -5.27 1.91
CA TRP A 22 0.67 -5.47 1.22
C TRP A 22 1.84 -5.66 2.21
N GLY A 23 1.78 -5.03 3.38
CA GLY A 23 2.75 -5.25 4.46
C GLY A 23 2.72 -6.70 4.97
N THR A 24 1.52 -7.26 5.18
CA THR A 24 1.38 -8.70 5.49
C THR A 24 1.88 -9.58 4.33
N ARG A 25 1.61 -9.19 3.07
CA ARG A 25 2.10 -9.91 1.89
C ARG A 25 3.63 -9.96 1.79
N VAL A 26 4.36 -8.97 2.31
CA VAL A 26 5.84 -9.02 2.40
C VAL A 26 6.29 -10.23 3.21
N PHE A 27 5.67 -10.50 4.36
CA PHE A 27 6.06 -11.63 5.21
C PHE A 27 5.76 -12.97 4.52
N THR A 28 4.62 -13.08 3.83
CA THR A 28 4.30 -14.27 3.03
C THR A 28 5.33 -14.46 1.92
N PHE A 29 5.66 -13.40 1.17
CA PHE A 29 6.69 -13.45 0.13
C PHE A 29 8.04 -13.92 0.68
N LEU A 30 8.50 -13.36 1.80
CA LEU A 30 9.79 -13.74 2.41
C LEU A 30 9.80 -15.20 2.85
N THR A 31 8.67 -15.70 3.36
CA THR A 31 8.52 -17.09 3.78
C THR A 31 8.58 -18.04 2.57
N GLU A 32 7.78 -17.76 1.54
CA GLU A 32 7.72 -18.57 0.32
C GLU A 32 9.03 -18.48 -0.50
N PHE A 33 9.68 -17.32 -0.51
CA PHE A 33 10.98 -17.11 -1.17
C PHE A 33 12.07 -17.94 -0.50
N ARG A 34 12.13 -17.96 0.83
CA ARG A 34 13.07 -18.81 1.59
C ARG A 34 12.78 -20.30 1.42
N ALA A 35 11.51 -20.66 1.30
CA ALA A 35 11.09 -22.05 1.06
C ALA A 35 11.35 -22.51 -0.40
N GLY A 36 11.72 -21.61 -1.31
CA GLY A 36 11.93 -21.93 -2.73
C GLY A 36 10.65 -22.30 -3.48
N THR A 37 9.48 -22.03 -2.92
CA THR A 37 8.17 -22.40 -3.50
C THR A 37 7.62 -21.35 -4.45
N LEU A 38 8.28 -20.19 -4.54
CA LEU A 38 7.74 -19.01 -5.18
C LEU A 38 8.09 -18.95 -6.67
N VAL A 39 7.08 -19.06 -7.52
CA VAL A 39 7.22 -18.91 -8.98
C VAL A 39 7.43 -17.44 -9.32
N ALA A 40 8.46 -17.14 -10.13
CA ALA A 40 8.79 -15.78 -10.57
C ALA A 40 8.90 -14.76 -9.40
N PRO A 41 9.90 -14.91 -8.51
CA PRO A 41 10.05 -14.08 -7.31
C PRO A 41 10.25 -12.60 -7.60
N GLY A 42 10.93 -12.25 -8.69
CA GLY A 42 11.07 -10.85 -9.11
C GLY A 42 9.74 -10.17 -9.42
N ILE A 43 8.81 -10.87 -10.05
CA ILE A 43 7.49 -10.32 -10.41
C ILE A 43 6.65 -10.13 -9.14
N HIS A 44 6.59 -11.15 -8.29
CA HIS A 44 5.85 -11.08 -7.02
C HIS A 44 6.38 -9.96 -6.13
N PHE A 45 7.70 -9.84 -6.00
CA PHE A 45 8.30 -8.75 -5.24
C PHE A 45 7.95 -7.38 -5.82
N SER A 46 8.00 -7.24 -7.14
CA SER A 46 7.63 -5.99 -7.83
C SER A 46 6.17 -5.60 -7.54
N LEU A 47 5.24 -6.56 -7.55
CA LEU A 47 3.85 -6.32 -7.19
C LEU A 47 3.70 -5.83 -5.74
N VAL A 48 4.45 -6.42 -4.80
CA VAL A 48 4.47 -5.98 -3.40
C VAL A 48 4.97 -4.55 -3.26
N VAL A 49 6.08 -4.21 -3.92
CA VAL A 49 6.65 -2.86 -3.90
C VAL A 49 5.68 -1.83 -4.49
N ILE A 50 5.04 -2.15 -5.62
CA ILE A 50 4.04 -1.27 -6.26
C ILE A 50 2.85 -1.07 -5.33
N GLY A 51 2.29 -2.15 -4.76
CA GLY A 51 1.16 -2.10 -3.84
C GLY A 51 1.44 -1.24 -2.61
N LEU A 52 2.62 -1.40 -2.01
CA LEU A 52 3.07 -0.56 -0.89
C LEU A 52 3.21 0.91 -1.30
N SER A 53 3.82 1.18 -2.45
CA SER A 53 4.02 2.54 -2.96
C SER A 53 2.70 3.27 -3.20
N ILE A 54 1.71 2.58 -3.77
CA ILE A 54 0.34 3.12 -3.93
C ILE A 54 -0.29 3.38 -2.57
N GLY A 55 -0.19 2.44 -1.62
CA GLY A 55 -0.70 2.61 -0.26
C GLY A 55 -0.12 3.84 0.44
N VAL A 56 1.21 4.04 0.37
CA VAL A 56 1.90 5.22 0.92
C VAL A 56 1.38 6.50 0.26
N TYR A 57 1.26 6.51 -1.08
CA TYR A 57 0.82 7.67 -1.81
C TYR A 57 -0.62 8.08 -1.45
N LEU A 58 -1.54 7.11 -1.36
CA LEU A 58 -2.93 7.37 -0.97
C LEU A 58 -3.04 7.87 0.47
N ALA A 59 -2.28 7.26 1.40
CA ALA A 59 -2.21 7.73 2.77
C ALA A 59 -1.67 9.18 2.86
N TYR A 60 -0.61 9.48 2.10
CA TYR A 60 -0.05 10.83 2.01
C TYR A 60 -1.09 11.84 1.47
N LEU A 61 -1.79 11.52 0.38
CA LEU A 61 -2.85 12.37 -0.16
C LEU A 61 -3.99 12.57 0.84
N GLY A 62 -4.38 11.53 1.56
CA GLY A 62 -5.40 11.63 2.61
C GLY A 62 -4.98 12.53 3.77
N ILE A 63 -3.74 12.41 4.24
CA ILE A 63 -3.18 13.27 5.30
C ILE A 63 -3.10 14.72 4.82
N ARG A 64 -2.50 14.96 3.65
CA ARG A 64 -2.35 16.30 3.09
C ARG A 64 -3.72 16.95 2.81
N GLY A 65 -4.66 16.19 2.25
CA GLY A 65 -6.02 16.63 1.98
C GLY A 65 -6.75 17.07 3.24
N ARG A 66 -6.60 16.33 4.35
CA ARG A 66 -7.18 16.70 5.66
C ARG A 66 -6.57 17.96 6.25
N ARG A 67 -5.26 18.18 6.09
CA ARG A 67 -4.57 19.39 6.59
C ARG A 67 -4.93 20.65 5.81
N ALA A 68 -5.33 20.49 4.55
CA ALA A 68 -5.74 21.59 3.67
C ALA A 68 -7.25 21.89 3.68
N SER A 69 -8.03 21.13 4.48
CA SER A 69 -9.51 21.19 4.55
C SER A 69 -10.03 21.89 5.81
#